data_AF-A0A0Q9LG04-F1
#
_entry.id   AF-A0A0Q9LG04-F1
#
_cell.length_a   1.000
_cell.length_b   1.000
_cell.length_c   1.000
_cell.angle_alpha   90.00
_cell.angle_beta   90.00
_cell.angle_gamma   90.00
#
_symmetry.space_group_name_H-M   'P 1'
#
loop_
_entity.id
_entity.type
_entity.pdbx_description
1 polymer ?
#
loop_
_entity_poly.entity_id
_entity_poly.type
_entity_poly.pdbx_seq_one_letter_code
_entity_poly.pdbx_strand_id
1 'polypeptide(L)' 'MYTSVLGGLLVVVVLGATSLWVLQDARSRVQLHRPVVATFGGLTVERPEVWAALCLLLVVLFLPLYLVARSAQ' A
#
# COMPACT_ATOMS: atom_id res chain seq x y z
N MET A 1 11.64 12.42 21.58
CA MET A 1 10.76 13.12 20.62
C MET A 1 11.29 13.07 19.19
N TYR A 2 12.55 13.44 18.92
CA TYR A 2 13.13 13.38 17.56
C TYR A 2 13.11 11.98 16.93
N THR A 3 13.40 10.93 17.71
CA THR A 3 13.38 9.53 17.25
C THR A 3 12.01 9.07 16.78
N SER A 4 10.93 9.49 17.46
CA SER A 4 9.56 9.17 17.08
C SER A 4 9.13 9.89 15.80
N VAL A 5 9.55 11.15 15.62
CA VAL A 5 9.28 11.92 14.40
C VAL A 5 10.02 11.32 13.22
N LEU A 6 11.31 10.99 13.38
CA LEU A 6 12.12 10.31 12.36
C LEU A 6 11.52 8.95 11.98
N GLY A 7 11.10 8.16 12.96
CA GLY A 7 10.44 6.88 12.73
C GLY A 7 9.16 7.03 11.90
N GLY A 8 8.30 7.98 12.27
CA GLY A 8 7.09 8.28 11.51
C GLY A 8 7.37 8.73 10.08
N LEU A 9 8.35 9.63 9.89
CA LEU A 9 8.79 10.09 8.57
C LEU A 9 9.30 8.95 7.70
N LEU A 10 10.10 8.04 8.28
CA LEU A 10 10.65 6.90 7.56
C LEU A 10 9.53 5.96 7.10
N VAL A 11 8.53 5.70 7.95
CA VAL A 11 7.34 4.93 7.57
C VAL A 11 6.59 5.59 6.41
N VAL A 12 6.35 6.90 6.46
CA VAL A 12 5.68 7.64 5.38
C VAL A 12 6.47 7.56 4.07
N VAL A 13 7.80 7.72 4.12
CA VAL A 13 8.66 7.63 2.93
C VAL A 13 8.62 6.24 2.33
N VAL A 14 8.74 5.19 3.14
CA VAL A 14 8.68 3.80 2.66
C VAL A 14 7.33 3.50 2.04
N LEU A 15 6.22 3.89 2.70
CA LEU A 15 4.87 3.70 2.16
C LEU A 15 4.65 4.45 0.86
N GLY A 16 5.10 5.70 0.77
CA GLY A 16 5.03 6.49 -0.45
C GLY A 16 5.83 5.85 -1.60
N ALA A 17 7.07 5.46 -1.33
CA ALA A 17 7.94 4.81 -2.31
C ALA A 17 7.35 3.48 -2.80
N THR A 18 6.87 2.62 -1.90
CA THR A 18 6.22 1.37 -2.28
C THR A 18 4.94 1.59 -3.08
N SER A 19 4.10 2.56 -2.70
CA SER A 19 2.85 2.86 -3.42
C SER A 19 3.13 3.39 -4.83
N LEU A 20 4.15 4.25 -4.97
CA LEU A 20 4.60 4.74 -6.28
C LEU A 20 5.16 3.62 -7.14
N TRP A 21 5.96 2.73 -6.55
CA TRP A 21 6.50 1.56 -7.25
C TRP A 21 5.39 0.63 -7.75
N VAL A 22 4.37 0.33 -6.91
CA VAL A 22 3.20 -0.47 -7.31
C VAL A 22 2.46 0.19 -8.48
N LEU A 23 2.26 1.51 -8.43
CA LEU A 23 1.62 2.24 -9.53
C LEU A 23 2.42 2.14 -10.83
N GLN A 24 3.74 2.32 -10.76
CA GLN A 24 4.63 2.27 -11.92
C GLN A 24 4.70 0.86 -12.52
N ASP A 25 4.79 -0.18 -11.69
CA ASP A 25 4.78 -1.57 -12.14
C ASP A 25 3.44 -1.92 -12.81
N ALA A 26 2.31 -1.58 -12.17
CA ALA A 26 0.99 -1.84 -12.73
C ALA A 26 0.77 -1.09 -14.06
N ARG A 27 1.23 0.16 -14.18
CA ARG A 27 1.19 0.91 -15.46
C ARG A 27 2.06 0.29 -16.53
N SER A 28 3.29 -0.11 -16.19
CA SER A 28 4.20 -0.79 -17.11
C SER A 28 3.58 -2.07 -17.65
N ARG A 29 2.92 -2.84 -16.78
CA ARG A 29 2.21 -4.08 -17.13
C ARG A 29 1.00 -3.85 -18.05
N VAL A 30 0.25 -2.77 -17.84
CA VAL A 30 -0.83 -2.36 -18.76
C VAL A 30 -0.27 -2.06 -20.15
N GLN A 31 0.84 -1.32 -20.25
CA GLN A 31 1.49 -1.03 -21.54
C GLN A 31 1.98 -2.30 -22.25
N LEU A 32 2.42 -3.31 -21.49
CA LEU A 32 2.82 -4.62 -21.99
C LEU A 32 1.63 -5.56 -22.29
N HIS A 33 0.39 -5.06 -22.28
CA HIS A 33 -0.84 -5.85 -22.51
C HIS A 33 -1.00 -7.04 -21.55
N ARG A 34 -0.46 -6.92 -20.32
CA ARG A 34 -0.55 -7.93 -19.26
C ARG A 34 -0.97 -7.28 -17.94
N PRO A 35 -2.18 -6.70 -17.84
CA PRO A 35 -2.62 -5.98 -16.66
C PRO A 35 -2.62 -6.88 -15.41
N VAL A 36 -2.33 -6.29 -14.25
CA VAL A 36 -2.50 -6.96 -12.95
C VAL A 36 -3.98 -6.94 -12.63
N VAL A 37 -4.62 -8.10 -12.71
CA VAL A 37 -6.04 -8.25 -12.38
C VAL A 37 -6.17 -9.19 -11.21
N ALA A 38 -6.95 -8.79 -10.21
CA ALA A 38 -7.36 -9.69 -9.14
C ALA A 38 -8.85 -9.56 -8.88
N THR A 39 -9.48 -10.70 -8.61
CA THR A 39 -10.90 -10.80 -8.29
C THR A 39 -11.05 -11.41 -6.90
N PHE A 40 -11.75 -10.71 -6.02
CA PHE A 40 -12.02 -11.17 -4.66
C PHE A 40 -13.45 -10.79 -4.27
N GLY A 41 -14.25 -11.77 -3.85
CA GLY A 41 -15.62 -11.55 -3.39
C GLY A 41 -16.55 -10.88 -4.42
N GLY A 42 -16.33 -11.09 -5.71
CA GLY A 42 -17.08 -10.45 -6.80
C GLY A 42 -16.58 -9.05 -7.19
N LEU A 43 -15.60 -8.50 -6.48
CA LEU A 43 -14.92 -7.24 -6.84
C LEU A 43 -13.72 -7.55 -7.72
N THR A 44 -13.62 -6.88 -8.86
CA THR A 44 -12.48 -6.98 -9.79
C THR A 44 -11.67 -5.70 -9.73
N VAL A 45 -10.36 -5.83 -9.46
CA VAL A 45 -9.40 -4.72 -9.46
C VAL A 45 -8.47 -4.89 -10.65
N GLU A 46 -8.63 -4.00 -11.63
CA GLU A 46 -7.84 -3.98 -12.87
C GLU A 46 -7.07 -2.66 -13.06
N ARG A 47 -7.44 -1.61 -12.33
CA ARG A 47 -6.86 -0.27 -12.50
C ARG A 47 -5.57 -0.11 -11.67
N PRO A 48 -4.47 0.36 -12.27
CA PRO A 48 -3.21 0.62 -11.57
C PRO A 48 -3.35 1.53 -10.34
N GLU A 49 -4.17 2.58 -10.45
CA GLU A 49 -4.41 3.54 -9.37
C GLU A 49 -5.11 2.88 -8.17
N VAL A 50 -6.03 1.94 -8.45
CA VAL A 50 -6.76 1.20 -7.41
C VAL A 50 -5.83 0.23 -6.70
N TRP A 51 -4.91 -0.41 -7.42
CA TRP A 51 -3.87 -1.26 -6.82
C TRP A 51 -2.98 -0.50 -5.84
N ALA A 52 -2.45 0.64 -6.26
CA ALA A 52 -1.61 1.47 -5.39
C ALA A 52 -2.38 1.95 -4.15
N ALA A 53 -3.63 2.38 -4.33
CA ALA A 53 -4.49 2.83 -3.23
C ALA A 53 -4.82 1.69 -2.24
N LEU A 54 -5.13 0.48 -2.73
CA LEU A 54 -5.40 -0.67 -1.87
C LEU A 54 -4.17 -1.11 -1.08
N CYS A 55 -2.99 -1.13 -1.71
CA CYS A 55 -1.73 -1.42 -1.01
C CYS A 55 -1.46 -0.40 0.11
N LEU A 56 -1.65 0.90 -0.15
CA LEU A 56 -1.50 1.92 0.87
C LEU A 56 -2.53 1.77 1.99
N LEU A 57 -3.80 1.55 1.63
CA LEU A 57 -4.90 1.40 2.57
C LEU A 57 -4.70 0.20 3.51
N LEU A 58 -4.22 -0.94 2.98
CA LEU A 58 -3.89 -2.09 3.80
C LEU A 58 -2.88 -1.75 4.89
N VAL A 59 -1.79 -1.05 4.55
CA VAL A 59 -0.79 -0.73 5.57
C VAL A 59 -1.28 0.35 6.52
N VAL A 60 -1.92 1.40 6.02
CA VAL A 60 -2.44 2.51 6.84
C VAL A 60 -3.52 2.06 7.82
N LEU A 61 -4.30 1.02 7.50
CA LEU A 61 -5.32 0.49 8.41
C LEU A 61 -4.77 -0.61 9.33
N PHE A 62 -4.12 -1.63 8.77
CA PHE A 62 -3.74 -2.82 9.54
C PHE A 62 -2.50 -2.59 10.42
N LEU A 63 -1.57 -1.72 10.02
CA LEU A 63 -0.39 -1.42 10.84
C LEU A 63 -0.74 -0.74 12.17
N PRO A 64 -1.51 0.38 12.22
CA PRO A 64 -1.88 0.97 13.50
C PRO A 64 -2.78 0.04 14.32
N LEU A 65 -3.70 -0.70 13.67
CA LEU A 65 -4.50 -1.71 14.37
C LEU A 65 -3.64 -2.76 15.05
N TYR A 66 -2.62 -3.29 14.36
CA TYR A 66 -1.68 -4.25 14.92
C TYR A 66 -0.90 -3.66 16.10
N LEU A 67 -0.41 -2.42 15.99
CA LEU A 67 0.32 -1.75 17.07
C LEU A 67 -0.56 -1.51 18.30
N VAL A 68 -1.82 -1.10 18.10
CA VAL A 68 -2.80 -0.95 19.17
C VAL A 68 -3.08 -2.30 19.84
N ALA A 69 -3.38 -3.33 19.04
CA ALA A 69 -3.64 -4.67 19.56
C ALA A 69 -2.44 -5.23 20.34
N ARG A 70 -1.21 -5.00 19.85
CA ARG A 70 0.03 -5.40 20.55
C ARG A 70 0.21 -4.65 21.87
N SER A 71 -0.12 -3.37 21.93
CA SER A 71 -0.01 -2.58 23.17
C SER A 71 -1.05 -2.91 24.23
N ALA A 72 -2.12 -3.62 23.87
CA ALA A 72 -3.15 -4.09 24.79
C ALA A 72 -2.79 -5.40 25.51
N GLN A 73 -1.63 -5.99 25.20
CA GLN A 73 -1.03 -7.14 25.89
C GLN A 73 0.04 -6.68 26.89
#